data_AF-A0A314KVW2-F1
#
_entry.id   AF-A0A314KVW2-F1
#
_cell.length_a   1.000
_cell.length_b   1.000
_cell.length_c   1.000
_cell.angle_alpha   90.00
_cell.angle_beta   90.00
_cell.angle_gamma   90.00
#
_symmetry.space_group_name_H-M   'P 1'
#
loop_
_entity.id
_entity.type
_entity.pdbx_description
1 polymer ?
#
loop_
_entity_poly.entity_id
_entity_poly.type
_entity_poly.pdbx_seq_one_letter_code
_entity_poly.pdbx_strand_id
1 'polypeptide(L)'
;MKTLFEIVLFEDCGNQWSLSRPMLSMILISEEMFSNLRAQILSSQPTDQQQRLSLCFDKLMADITRSLDQKNRDKFSNNLTRFRNEFRTR
;
A
#
# COMPACT_ATOMS: atom_id res chain seq x y z
N MET A 1 3.55 5.50 16.91
CA MET A 1 4.50 5.67 15.80
C MET A 1 3.76 5.27 14.54
N LYS A 2 3.55 6.18 13.58
CA LYS A 2 2.85 5.83 12.34
C LYS A 2 3.81 5.10 11.39
N THR A 3 3.37 4.03 10.75
CA THR A 3 4.14 3.36 9.71
C THR A 3 4.21 4.25 8.45
N LEU A 4 5.21 4.02 7.61
CA LEU A 4 5.31 4.69 6.30
C LEU A 4 4.04 4.48 5.45
N PHE A 5 3.39 3.33 5.61
CA PHE A 5 2.13 3.01 4.96
C PHE A 5 0.97 3.90 5.44
N GLU A 6 0.87 4.14 6.74
CA GLU A 6 -0.12 5.05 7.33
C GLU A 6 0.14 6.51 6.90
N ILE A 7 1.40 6.94 6.82
CA ILE A 7 1.76 8.27 6.31
C ILE A 7 1.29 8.42 4.86
N VAL A 8 1.55 7.44 4.00
CA VAL A 8 1.15 7.47 2.59
C VAL A 8 -0.37 7.39 2.38
N LEU A 9 -1.07 6.68 3.26
CA LEU A 9 -2.52 6.54 3.19
C LEU A 9 -3.26 7.77 3.70
N PHE A 10 -2.80 8.35 4.81
CA PHE A 10 -3.57 9.31 5.60
C PHE A 10 -3.05 10.74 5.50
N GLU A 11 -1.83 10.98 5.01
CA GLU A 11 -1.28 12.33 4.89
C GLU A 11 -1.25 12.80 3.42
N ASP A 12 -1.69 14.04 3.16
CA ASP A 12 -1.58 14.67 1.84
C ASP A 12 -0.13 15.10 1.60
N CYS A 13 0.76 14.12 1.37
CA CYS A 13 2.14 14.41 1.04
C CYS A 13 2.21 14.93 -0.40
N GLY A 14 2.68 16.17 -0.62
CA GLY A 14 2.92 16.72 -1.96
C GLY A 14 3.96 15.96 -2.80
N ASN A 15 4.73 15.04 -2.19
CA ASN A 15 5.80 14.25 -2.82
C ASN A 15 5.51 12.73 -2.84
N GLN A 16 4.27 12.31 -3.09
CA GLN A 16 3.83 10.89 -3.07
C GLN A 16 4.71 9.90 -3.85
N TRP A 17 5.31 10.35 -4.95
CA TRP A 17 6.21 9.52 -5.76
C TRP A 17 7.47 9.11 -5.02
N SER A 18 7.99 9.95 -4.10
CA SER A 18 9.24 9.66 -3.39
C SER A 18 9.09 8.55 -2.35
N LEU A 19 7.86 8.30 -1.88
CA LEU A 19 7.59 7.29 -0.83
C LEU A 19 7.22 5.91 -1.38
N SER A 20 6.78 5.82 -2.63
CA SER A 20 6.45 4.54 -3.29
C SER A 20 7.63 3.55 -3.28
N ARG A 21 8.82 4.02 -3.65
CA ARG A 21 10.06 3.23 -3.73
C ARG A 21 10.52 2.70 -2.36
N PRO A 22 10.67 3.54 -1.31
CA PRO A 22 11.03 3.02 0.01
C PRO A 22 9.94 2.13 0.62
N MET A 23 8.66 2.35 0.32
CA MET A 23 7.59 1.42 0.73
C MET A 23 7.75 0.03 0.11
N LEU A 24 7.96 -0.05 -1.21
CA LEU A 24 8.19 -1.35 -1.87
C LEU A 24 9.39 -2.06 -1.27
N SER A 25 10.51 -1.36 -1.06
CA SER A 25 11.69 -1.93 -0.40
C SER A 25 11.36 -2.48 0.99
N MET A 26 10.59 -1.75 1.80
CA MET A 26 10.20 -2.20 3.14
C MET A 26 9.33 -3.45 3.10
N ILE A 27 8.35 -3.49 2.18
CA ILE A 27 7.46 -4.64 2.00
C ILE A 27 8.26 -5.87 1.60
N LEU A 28 9.24 -5.74 0.69
CA LEU A 28 10.06 -6.86 0.23
C LEU A 28 11.08 -7.34 1.27
N ILE A 29 11.53 -6.46 2.18
CA ILE A 29 12.42 -6.83 3.29
C ILE A 29 11.64 -7.60 4.36
N SER A 30 10.40 -7.21 4.63
CA SER A 30 9.56 -7.83 5.66
C SER A 30 8.12 -7.99 5.20
N GLU A 31 7.88 -9.06 4.44
CA GLU A 31 6.53 -9.44 3.99
C GLU A 31 5.59 -9.71 5.19
N GLU A 32 6.14 -10.26 6.28
CA GLU A 32 5.40 -10.50 7.52
C GLU A 32 4.90 -9.20 8.17
N MET A 33 5.77 -8.18 8.26
CA MET A 33 5.38 -6.86 8.78
C MET A 33 4.25 -6.26 7.93
N PHE A 34 4.35 -6.38 6.61
CA PHE A 34 3.30 -5.90 5.71
C PHE A 34 1.97 -6.65 5.89
N SER A 35 2.02 -7.98 6.04
CA SER A 35 0.83 -8.79 6.31
C SER A 35 0.15 -8.40 7.62
N ASN A 36 0.93 -8.22 8.69
CA ASN A 36 0.42 -7.79 9.99
C ASN A 36 -0.21 -6.39 9.92
N LEU A 37 0.43 -5.47 9.20
CA LEU A 37 -0.08 -4.13 8.98
C LEU A 37 -1.38 -4.13 8.18
N ARG A 38 -1.47 -4.93 7.11
CA ARG A 38 -2.70 -5.14 6.34
C ARG A 38 -3.82 -5.63 7.25
N ALA A 39 -3.58 -6.65 8.07
CA ALA A 39 -4.57 -7.20 8.98
C ALA A 39 -5.05 -6.16 10.00
N GLN A 40 -4.14 -5.37 10.58
CA GLN A 40 -4.47 -4.28 11.51
C GLN A 40 -5.30 -3.17 10.85
N ILE A 41 -4.94 -2.76 9.63
CA ILE A 41 -5.69 -1.73 8.91
C ILE A 41 -7.08 -2.26 8.55
N LEU A 42 -7.20 -3.50 8.07
CA LEU A 42 -8.50 -4.10 7.75
C LEU A 42 -9.40 -4.19 8.98
N SER A 43 -8.89 -4.66 10.12
CA SER A 43 -9.69 -4.75 11.35
C SER A 43 -10.10 -3.39 11.93
N SER A 44 -9.40 -2.31 11.57
CA SER A 44 -9.76 -0.94 11.96
C SER A 44 -10.94 -0.37 11.19
N GLN A 45 -11.34 -0.98 10.06
CA GLN A 45 -12.42 -0.48 9.21
C GLN A 45 -13.77 -1.14 9.53
N PRO A 46 -14.90 -0.45 9.26
CA PRO A 46 -16.24 -1.05 9.30
C PRO A 46 -16.35 -2.30 8.43
N THR A 47 -17.10 -3.33 8.87
CA THR A 47 -17.17 -4.65 8.24
C THR A 47 -17.56 -4.61 6.75
N ASP A 48 -18.45 -3.70 6.38
CA ASP A 48 -18.88 -3.44 5.00
C ASP A 48 -17.75 -2.89 4.10
N GLN A 49 -16.76 -2.21 4.68
CA GLN A 49 -15.61 -1.66 3.96
C GLN A 49 -14.41 -2.62 3.94
N GLN A 50 -14.34 -3.59 4.86
CA GLN A 50 -13.21 -4.53 4.96
C GLN A 50 -12.99 -5.31 3.68
N GLN A 51 -14.06 -5.84 3.06
CA GLN A 51 -13.95 -6.63 1.83
C GLN A 51 -13.42 -5.79 0.67
N ARG A 52 -13.95 -4.57 0.51
CA ARG A 52 -13.51 -3.62 -0.51
C ARG A 52 -12.03 -3.27 -0.31
N LEU A 53 -11.64 -2.94 0.91
CA LEU A 53 -10.26 -2.58 1.23
C LEU A 53 -9.31 -3.76 1.04
N SER A 54 -9.73 -4.98 1.36
CA SER A 54 -8.93 -6.19 1.13
C SER A 54 -8.60 -6.36 -0.36
N LEU A 55 -9.59 -6.17 -1.24
CA LEU A 55 -9.39 -6.18 -2.70
C LEU A 55 -8.44 -5.07 -3.15
N CYS A 56 -8.51 -3.88 -2.54
CA CYS A 56 -7.55 -2.81 -2.83
C CYS A 56 -6.11 -3.24 -2.48
N PHE A 57 -5.90 -3.91 -1.34
CA PHE A 57 -4.58 -4.43 -0.98
C PHE A 57 -4.07 -5.51 -1.95
N ASP A 58 -4.96 -6.36 -2.47
CA ASP A 58 -4.58 -7.34 -3.49
C ASP A 58 -4.14 -6.65 -4.79
N LYS A 59 -4.88 -5.63 -5.23
CA LYS A 59 -4.51 -4.79 -6.39
C LYS A 59 -3.20 -4.04 -6.17
N LEU A 60 -2.88 -3.64 -4.94
CA LEU A 60 -1.62 -2.95 -4.62
C LEU A 60 -0.40 -3.83 -4.98
N MET A 61 -0.49 -5.12 -4.66
CA MET A 61 0.60 -6.09 -4.86
C MET A 61 0.48 -6.88 -6.17
N ALA A 62 -0.54 -6.63 -6.99
CA ALA A 62 -0.76 -7.31 -8.25
C ALA A 62 0.42 -7.09 -9.22
N ASP A 63 0.93 -8.21 -9.76
CA ASP A 63 2.09 -8.30 -10.65
C ASP A 63 3.41 -7.76 -10.05
N ILE A 64 3.49 -7.57 -8.74
CA ILE A 64 4.73 -7.15 -8.08
C ILE A 64 5.62 -8.36 -7.83
N THR A 65 6.86 -8.28 -8.31
CA THR A 65 7.87 -9.33 -8.10
C THR A 65 8.71 -9.03 -6.86
N ARG A 66 9.44 -10.03 -6.38
CA ARG A 66 10.44 -9.86 -5.29
C ARG A 66 11.75 -9.26 -5.82
N SER A 67 11.65 -8.10 -6.47
CA SER A 67 12.79 -7.38 -7.07
C SER A 67 12.64 -5.87 -6.91
N LEU A 68 13.76 -5.16 -6.97
CA LEU A 68 13.79 -3.69 -6.90
C LEU A 68 14.20 -3.07 -8.23
N ASP A 69 13.99 -3.77 -9.34
CA ASP A 69 14.22 -3.20 -10.67
C ASP A 69 13.25 -2.06 -10.97
N GLN A 70 13.61 -1.23 -11.95
CA GLN A 70 12.86 -0.02 -12.27
C GLN A 70 11.44 -0.33 -12.72
N LYS A 71 11.23 -1.40 -13.50
CA LYS A 71 9.90 -1.78 -13.99
C LYS A 71 8.97 -2.17 -12.85
N ASN A 72 9.47 -2.95 -11.88
CA ASN A 72 8.68 -3.36 -10.72
C ASN A 72 8.34 -2.18 -9.80
N ARG A 73 9.28 -1.26 -9.59
CA ARG A 73 9.06 0.00 -8.83
C ARG A 73 8.00 0.88 -9.47
N ASP A 74 8.03 1.02 -10.80
CA ASP A 74 7.06 1.85 -11.53
C ASP A 74 5.67 1.22 -11.51
N LYS A 75 5.59 -0.11 -11.60
CA LYS A 75 4.35 -0.88 -11.42
C LYS A 75 3.75 -0.67 -10.03
N PHE A 76 4.56 -0.81 -8.97
CA PHE A 76 4.11 -0.58 -7.60
C PHE A 76 3.61 0.85 -7.39
N SER A 77 4.33 1.84 -7.92
CA SER A 77 3.92 3.25 -7.86
C SER A 77 2.54 3.47 -8.48
N ASN A 78 2.28 2.89 -9.66
CA ASN A 78 0.98 2.96 -10.33
C ASN A 78 -0.13 2.27 -9.51
N ASN A 79 0.15 1.08 -8.97
CA ASN A 79 -0.80 0.35 -8.13
C ASN A 79 -1.15 1.16 -6.86
N LEU A 80 -0.15 1.80 -6.24
CA LEU A 80 -0.31 2.63 -5.04
C LEU A 80 -1.18 3.88 -5.31
N THR A 81 -1.02 4.52 -6.48
CA THR A 81 -1.91 5.62 -6.88
C THR A 81 -3.37 5.18 -6.97
N ARG A 82 -3.63 4.00 -7.58
CA ARG A 82 -4.99 3.44 -7.67
C ARG A 82 -5.55 3.09 -6.30
N PHE A 83 -4.75 2.41 -5.47
CA PHE A 83 -5.11 2.04 -4.10
C PHE A 83 -5.58 3.25 -3.30
N ARG A 84 -4.84 4.36 -3.34
CA ARG A 84 -5.23 5.59 -2.61
C ARG A 84 -6.52 6.20 -3.13
N ASN A 85 -6.70 6.26 -4.45
CA ASN A 85 -7.93 6.81 -5.03
C ASN A 85 -9.14 5.97 -4.60
N GLU A 86 -9.05 4.64 -4.69
CA GLU A 86 -10.10 3.72 -4.23
C GLU A 86 -10.34 3.83 -2.72
N PHE A 87 -9.28 4.05 -1.93
CA PHE A 87 -9.38 4.24 -0.47
C PHE A 87 -10.10 5.55 -0.10
N ARG A 88 -9.83 6.65 -0.83
CA ARG A 88 -10.41 7.98 -0.56
C ARG A 88 -11.86 8.11 -1.04
N THR A 89 -12.25 7.40 -2.10
CA THR A 89 -13.65 7.33 -2.51
C THR A 89 -14.40 6.49 -1.47
N ARG A 90 -15.14 7.15 -0.57
CA ARG A 90 -16.04 6.50 0.39
C ARG A 90 -17.24 5.89 -0.32
#